data_AF-A0A1Q3PHG8-F1
#
_entry.id   AF-A0A1Q3PHG8-F1
#
_cell.length_a   1.000
_cell.length_b   1.000
_cell.length_c   1.000
_cell.angle_alpha   90.00
_cell.angle_beta   90.00
_cell.angle_gamma   90.00
#
_symmetry.space_group_name_H-M   'P 1'
#
loop_
_entity.id
_entity.type
_entity.pdbx_description
1 polymer ?
#
loop_
_entity_poly.entity_id
_entity_poly.type
_entity_poly.pdbx_seq_one_letter_code
_entity_poly.pdbx_strand_id
1 'polypeptide(L)'
;MLVLSGCLGEKEPNRSAKVYIDHSDGRYTVMRNGKPYAIKGAGGDSHFRELREAGGNTVRTWDTTRLAQVLDSAQKHDLAVIVGLPLPNSGDISFYTDPKITQTRYRALQSIIRRFRNHPAVLMWCLGNELDFPYKWTYADFYDSFNELTDMIHREDPDHPVTTTILNFNPKYIMNVRLRCDIDVISFNIFSTIPKLRQSLDDLAWFWKGPYMLLEWGINGPWEGTEQTAWGAYIEDTSKKKAETYQRRYREHMPLDDPRFLGACVFYWGCKQETTQTWFSIFDENGNASEAVDAMHQIWTGKPSNVAYPGLNYMLVNSKGARDNILLNPSAAASAEVVLLKGQDSIRAIRWQIFREDWYRENQINSTRRLTPLLTMASSGNNPRFSFTAPKQEGPYRIFATVYDNAGNFASSNTPFYVVSPP
;
A
#
# COMPACT_ATOMS: atom_id res chain seq x y z
N MET A 1 9.49 40.48 19.79
CA MET A 1 8.73 39.69 18.80
C MET A 1 9.58 39.68 17.52
N LEU A 2 10.54 38.76 17.42
CA LEU A 2 11.39 38.65 16.23
C LEU A 2 10.59 37.90 15.15
N VAL A 3 10.13 38.64 14.15
CA VAL A 3 9.58 38.06 12.92
C VAL A 3 10.77 37.60 12.09
N LEU A 4 11.14 36.32 12.19
CA LEU A 4 12.00 35.68 11.20
C LEU A 4 11.18 35.49 9.93
N SER A 5 11.10 36.55 9.13
CA SER A 5 10.60 36.49 7.75
C SER A 5 11.70 35.88 6.87
N GLY A 6 11.92 34.57 7.05
CA GLY A 6 12.65 33.76 6.10
C GLY A 6 11.68 33.33 5.02
N CYS A 7 11.52 34.14 3.97
CA CYS A 7 10.95 33.68 2.72
C CYS A 7 11.89 32.58 2.17
N LEU A 8 11.64 31.33 2.53
CA LEU A 8 11.97 30.20 1.67
C LEU A 8 11.12 30.40 0.41
N GLY A 9 11.61 31.20 -0.52
CA GLY A 9 10.93 31.48 -1.78
C GLY A 9 10.60 30.17 -2.47
N GLU A 10 9.37 30.01 -2.94
CA GLU A 10 9.03 28.88 -3.80
C GLU A 10 9.97 28.93 -5.02
N LYS A 11 10.77 27.87 -5.23
CA LYS A 11 11.59 27.73 -6.44
C LYS A 11 10.63 27.80 -7.63
N GLU A 12 10.83 28.75 -8.55
CA GLU A 12 10.02 28.76 -9.77
C GLU A 12 10.21 27.43 -10.52
N PRO A 13 9.12 26.76 -10.91
CA PRO A 13 9.23 25.47 -11.57
C PRO A 13 9.89 25.64 -12.93
N ASN A 14 10.83 24.74 -13.26
CA ASN A 14 11.35 24.65 -14.62
C ASN A 14 10.24 24.14 -15.56
N ARG A 15 9.47 25.05 -16.16
CA ARG A 15 8.34 24.72 -17.04
C ARG A 15 8.75 24.02 -18.35
N SER A 16 10.05 23.90 -18.62
CA SER A 16 10.57 23.09 -19.73
C SER A 16 10.82 21.62 -19.36
N ALA A 17 10.80 21.27 -18.08
CA ALA A 17 10.96 19.91 -17.59
C ALA A 17 9.81 19.00 -18.07
N LYS A 18 10.11 17.70 -18.25
CA LYS A 18 9.08 16.70 -18.61
C LYS A 18 8.00 16.59 -17.55
N VAL A 19 8.38 16.66 -16.28
CA VAL A 19 7.46 16.69 -15.14
C VAL A 19 7.85 17.80 -14.19
N TYR A 20 6.87 18.61 -13.77
CA TYR A 20 7.07 19.64 -12.75
C TYR A 20 5.80 19.85 -11.95
N ILE A 21 5.93 20.45 -10.77
CA ILE A 21 4.78 20.89 -9.97
C ILE A 21 4.53 22.37 -10.28
N ASP A 22 3.40 22.67 -10.90
CA ASP A 22 2.96 24.06 -11.07
C ASP A 22 2.18 24.51 -9.85
N HIS A 23 2.31 25.79 -9.49
CA HIS A 23 1.48 26.45 -8.51
C HIS A 23 0.86 27.68 -9.17
N SER A 24 -0.45 27.62 -9.42
CA SER A 24 -1.22 28.70 -10.03
C SER A 24 -2.60 28.78 -9.38
N ASP A 25 -3.12 30.00 -9.18
CA ASP A 25 -4.42 30.27 -8.57
C ASP A 25 -4.64 29.55 -7.22
N GLY A 26 -3.57 29.42 -6.42
CA GLY A 26 -3.60 28.76 -5.12
C GLY A 26 -3.70 27.23 -5.18
N ARG A 27 -3.49 26.61 -6.35
CA ARG A 27 -3.54 25.17 -6.58
C ARG A 27 -2.22 24.61 -7.09
N TYR A 28 -1.82 23.48 -6.51
CA TYR A 28 -0.71 22.69 -7.00
C TYR A 28 -1.20 21.64 -8.00
N THR A 29 -0.47 21.51 -9.11
CA THR A 29 -0.79 20.55 -10.18
C THR A 29 0.48 19.88 -10.68
N VAL A 30 0.49 18.55 -10.78
CA VAL A 30 1.56 17.87 -11.54
C VAL A 30 1.33 18.14 -13.01
N MET A 31 2.34 18.69 -13.67
CA MET A 31 2.37 18.86 -15.12
C MET A 31 3.24 17.76 -15.70
N ARG A 32 2.73 17.00 -16.67
CA ARG A 32 3.49 15.96 -17.41
C ARG A 32 3.43 16.29 -18.89
N ASN A 33 4.59 16.53 -19.50
CA ASN A 33 4.74 16.95 -20.89
C ASN A 33 3.82 18.13 -21.25
N GLY A 34 3.79 19.14 -20.38
CA GLY A 34 2.99 20.36 -20.54
C GLY A 34 1.48 20.19 -20.29
N LYS A 35 1.01 19.04 -19.81
CA LYS A 35 -0.41 18.79 -19.53
C LYS A 35 -0.65 18.51 -18.04
N PRO A 36 -1.74 19.04 -17.44
CA PRO A 36 -2.16 18.66 -16.09
C PRO A 36 -2.32 17.14 -15.94
N TYR A 37 -1.83 16.61 -14.83
CA TYR A 37 -1.78 15.17 -14.57
C TYR A 37 -2.20 14.87 -13.12
N ALA A 38 -3.47 14.48 -12.93
CA ALA A 38 -3.94 14.02 -11.62
C ALA A 38 -3.53 12.55 -11.39
N ILE A 39 -2.85 12.27 -10.28
CA ILE A 39 -2.33 10.92 -10.00
C ILE A 39 -3.48 10.00 -9.53
N LYS A 40 -3.79 8.99 -10.35
CA LYS A 40 -4.68 7.86 -10.06
C LYS A 40 -3.82 6.60 -10.01
N GLY A 41 -3.10 6.46 -8.91
CA GLY A 41 -1.99 5.53 -8.82
C GLY A 41 -2.32 4.23 -8.10
N ALA A 42 -1.41 3.27 -8.23
CA ALA A 42 -1.41 2.04 -7.47
C ALA A 42 0.03 1.60 -7.11
N GLY A 43 0.24 1.17 -5.87
CA GLY A 43 1.51 0.60 -5.43
C GLY A 43 1.61 -0.86 -5.85
N GLY A 44 2.63 -1.20 -6.62
CA GLY A 44 2.84 -2.53 -7.20
C GLY A 44 3.87 -2.54 -8.31
N ASP A 45 4.18 -3.72 -8.85
CA ASP A 45 5.09 -3.92 -9.99
C ASP A 45 4.51 -4.88 -11.05
N SER A 46 3.20 -5.11 -11.02
CA SER A 46 2.48 -6.06 -11.88
C SER A 46 1.07 -5.55 -12.22
N HIS A 47 0.30 -6.34 -13.00
CA HIS A 47 -1.09 -6.04 -13.38
C HIS A 47 -1.28 -4.66 -14.04
N PHE A 48 -0.33 -4.25 -14.87
CA PHE A 48 -0.32 -2.94 -15.56
C PHE A 48 -1.53 -2.76 -16.47
N ARG A 49 -1.94 -3.82 -17.18
CA ARG A 49 -3.11 -3.78 -18.06
C ARG A 49 -4.38 -3.54 -17.26
N GLU A 50 -4.57 -4.32 -16.21
CA GLU A 50 -5.73 -4.26 -15.32
C GLU A 50 -5.79 -2.91 -14.62
N LEU A 51 -4.65 -2.35 -14.21
CA LEU A 51 -4.57 -0.99 -13.66
C LEU A 51 -5.08 0.05 -14.66
N ARG A 52 -4.63 -0.05 -15.92
CA ARG A 52 -5.06 0.87 -16.98
C ARG A 52 -6.54 0.71 -17.30
N GLU A 53 -7.03 -0.52 -17.41
CA GLU A 53 -8.44 -0.84 -17.67
C GLU A 53 -9.36 -0.40 -16.52
N ALA A 54 -8.88 -0.43 -15.27
CA ALA A 54 -9.56 0.15 -14.12
C ALA A 54 -9.58 1.70 -14.16
N GLY A 55 -8.84 2.35 -15.07
CA GLY A 55 -8.77 3.81 -15.15
C GLY A 55 -7.66 4.44 -14.30
N GLY A 56 -6.78 3.61 -13.74
CA GLY A 56 -5.51 4.04 -13.17
C GLY A 56 -4.57 4.58 -14.25
N ASN A 57 -3.60 5.39 -13.82
CA ASN A 57 -2.62 6.01 -14.72
C ASN A 57 -1.17 5.94 -14.20
N THR A 58 -0.95 5.53 -12.95
CA THR A 58 0.37 5.63 -12.32
C THR A 58 0.69 4.39 -11.48
N VAL A 59 1.92 3.92 -11.54
CA VAL A 59 2.45 2.84 -10.69
C VAL A 59 3.44 3.44 -9.68
N ARG A 60 3.42 2.96 -8.44
CA ARG A 60 4.41 3.27 -7.42
C ARG A 60 5.21 2.02 -7.08
N THR A 61 6.54 2.08 -7.19
CA THR A 61 7.46 1.03 -6.73
C THR A 61 8.21 1.44 -5.47
N TRP A 62 8.84 0.48 -4.79
CA TRP A 62 9.67 0.72 -3.59
C TRP A 62 11.15 0.54 -3.83
N ASP A 63 11.51 -0.19 -4.88
CA ASP A 63 12.89 -0.46 -5.24
C ASP A 63 13.10 -0.43 -6.76
N THR A 64 14.33 -0.77 -7.14
CA THR A 64 14.82 -0.72 -8.52
C THR A 64 15.01 -2.10 -9.15
N THR A 65 14.51 -3.14 -8.48
CA THR A 65 14.51 -4.52 -8.97
C THR A 65 13.70 -4.59 -10.25
N ARG A 66 14.30 -5.08 -11.33
CA ARG A 66 13.68 -5.16 -12.67
C ARG A 66 13.08 -3.81 -13.15
N LEU A 67 13.67 -2.69 -12.75
CA LEU A 67 13.13 -1.36 -13.07
C LEU A 67 12.94 -1.14 -14.58
N ALA A 68 13.85 -1.65 -15.43
CA ALA A 68 13.68 -1.58 -16.88
C ALA A 68 12.38 -2.25 -17.33
N GLN A 69 12.11 -3.48 -16.87
CA GLN A 69 10.90 -4.22 -17.21
C GLN A 69 9.63 -3.54 -16.69
N VAL A 70 9.69 -2.94 -15.49
CA VAL A 70 8.57 -2.18 -14.92
C VAL A 70 8.27 -0.94 -15.77
N LEU A 71 9.30 -0.16 -16.10
CA LEU A 71 9.17 1.04 -16.91
C LEU A 71 8.66 0.74 -18.33
N ASP A 72 9.22 -0.28 -18.99
CA ASP A 72 8.78 -0.73 -20.31
C ASP A 72 7.30 -1.21 -20.27
N SER A 73 6.93 -1.96 -19.23
CA SER A 73 5.56 -2.47 -19.05
C SER A 73 4.58 -1.33 -18.75
N ALA A 74 4.97 -0.37 -17.93
CA ALA A 74 4.16 0.82 -17.65
C ALA A 74 3.94 1.63 -18.93
N GLN A 75 5.00 1.92 -19.69
CA GLN A 75 4.90 2.65 -20.96
C GLN A 75 3.98 1.92 -21.95
N LYS A 76 4.11 0.59 -22.08
CA LYS A 76 3.26 -0.22 -22.97
C LYS A 76 1.75 -0.07 -22.66
N HIS A 77 1.39 0.24 -21.43
CA HIS A 77 0.00 0.40 -20.98
C HIS A 77 -0.37 1.86 -20.69
N ASP A 78 0.39 2.83 -21.21
CA ASP A 78 0.18 4.27 -21.00
C ASP A 78 0.19 4.71 -19.52
N LEU A 79 0.99 4.04 -18.69
CA LEU A 79 1.15 4.33 -17.27
C LEU A 79 2.43 5.13 -17.01
N ALA A 80 2.37 5.99 -16.00
CA ALA A 80 3.54 6.63 -15.40
C ALA A 80 4.07 5.80 -14.22
N VAL A 81 5.29 6.07 -13.76
CA VAL A 81 5.92 5.38 -12.64
C VAL A 81 6.55 6.39 -11.68
N ILE A 82 6.13 6.34 -10.42
CA ILE A 82 6.85 6.94 -9.29
C ILE A 82 7.85 5.88 -8.81
N VAL A 83 9.12 6.10 -9.12
CA VAL A 83 10.17 5.09 -8.91
C VAL A 83 10.71 5.19 -7.49
N GLY A 84 10.55 4.10 -6.73
CA GLY A 84 11.13 3.98 -5.40
C GLY A 84 12.65 3.80 -5.44
N LEU A 85 13.35 4.62 -4.67
CA LEU A 85 14.80 4.55 -4.45
C LEU A 85 15.00 4.15 -2.98
N PRO A 86 15.38 2.89 -2.69
CA PRO A 86 15.40 2.40 -1.33
C PRO A 86 16.50 3.09 -0.53
N LEU A 87 16.14 3.52 0.68
CA LEU A 87 17.05 4.18 1.62
C LEU A 87 16.76 3.64 3.03
N PRO A 88 17.77 3.22 3.81
CA PRO A 88 17.58 2.81 5.20
C PRO A 88 16.99 3.92 6.06
N ASN A 89 16.28 3.57 7.13
CA ASN A 89 15.77 4.59 8.04
C ASN A 89 16.93 5.26 8.81
N SER A 90 16.74 6.51 9.24
CA SER A 90 17.71 7.32 10.01
C SER A 90 18.29 6.60 11.25
N GLY A 91 17.59 5.62 11.81
CA GLY A 91 18.06 4.77 12.91
C GLY A 91 19.27 3.89 12.55
N ASP A 92 19.50 3.59 11.27
CA ASP A 92 20.72 2.89 10.81
C ASP A 92 21.88 3.87 10.67
N ILE A 93 22.38 4.36 11.82
CA ILE A 93 23.42 5.38 11.88
C ILE A 93 24.69 4.95 11.13
N SER A 94 25.00 3.65 11.13
CA SER A 94 26.18 3.10 10.45
C SER A 94 26.15 3.35 8.94
N PHE A 95 24.95 3.30 8.36
CA PHE A 95 24.75 3.57 6.94
C PHE A 95 25.10 5.00 6.55
N TYR A 96 24.88 5.97 7.45
CA TYR A 96 25.08 7.40 7.18
C TYR A 96 26.46 7.93 7.60
N THR A 97 27.15 7.21 8.49
CA THR A 97 28.44 7.65 9.05
C THR A 97 29.66 7.02 8.37
N ASP A 98 29.50 5.92 7.61
CA ASP A 98 30.59 5.29 6.86
C ASP A 98 30.72 5.87 5.43
N PRO A 99 31.78 6.66 5.13
CA PRO A 99 31.93 7.30 3.82
C PRO A 99 31.99 6.30 2.65
N LYS A 100 32.47 5.07 2.88
CA LYS A 100 32.54 4.05 1.82
C LYS A 100 31.16 3.52 1.48
N ILE A 101 30.31 3.30 2.49
CA ILE A 101 28.92 2.86 2.29
C ILE A 101 28.14 3.96 1.58
N THR A 102 28.19 5.19 2.08
CA THR A 102 27.51 6.35 1.50
C THR A 102 27.93 6.57 0.05
N GLN A 103 29.25 6.60 -0.24
CA GLN A 103 29.75 6.83 -1.59
C GLN A 103 29.36 5.72 -2.58
N THR A 104 29.37 4.46 -2.13
CA THR A 104 28.98 3.32 -2.97
C THR A 104 27.50 3.39 -3.34
N ARG A 105 26.63 3.69 -2.37
CA ARG A 105 25.19 3.82 -2.57
C ARG A 105 24.86 5.03 -3.43
N TYR A 106 25.54 6.15 -3.21
CA TYR A 106 25.46 7.33 -4.05
C TYR A 106 25.72 6.98 -5.53
N ARG A 107 26.83 6.29 -5.83
CA ARG A 107 27.18 5.90 -7.21
C ARG A 107 26.16 4.93 -7.81
N ALA A 108 25.65 3.99 -7.01
CA ALA A 108 24.63 3.05 -7.45
C ALA A 108 23.33 3.78 -7.85
N LEU A 109 22.84 4.69 -6.99
CA LEU A 109 21.67 5.51 -7.28
C LEU A 109 21.91 6.45 -8.46
N GLN A 110 23.06 7.13 -8.53
CA GLN A 110 23.42 7.99 -9.66
C GLN A 110 23.41 7.23 -11.00
N SER A 111 23.91 6.00 -11.03
CA SER A 111 23.87 5.14 -12.21
C SER A 111 22.42 4.82 -12.62
N ILE A 112 21.55 4.54 -11.66
CA ILE A 112 20.12 4.30 -11.89
C ILE A 112 19.45 5.55 -12.48
N ILE A 113 19.65 6.72 -11.88
CA ILE A 113 19.07 7.99 -12.37
C ILE A 113 19.54 8.26 -13.79
N ARG A 114 20.85 8.24 -14.05
CA ARG A 114 21.41 8.49 -15.40
C ARG A 114 20.84 7.53 -16.44
N ARG A 115 20.66 6.26 -16.08
CA ARG A 115 20.15 5.23 -16.98
C ARG A 115 18.67 5.44 -17.33
N PHE A 116 17.85 5.85 -16.37
CA PHE A 116 16.38 5.81 -16.52
C PHE A 116 15.69 7.18 -16.57
N ARG A 117 16.38 8.30 -16.28
CA ARG A 117 15.83 9.67 -16.35
C ARG A 117 15.14 10.04 -17.66
N ASN A 118 15.52 9.41 -18.77
CA ASN A 118 14.94 9.68 -20.08
C ASN A 118 13.80 8.74 -20.46
N HIS A 119 13.45 7.78 -19.60
CA HIS A 119 12.40 6.83 -19.88
C HIS A 119 11.01 7.52 -19.82
N PRO A 120 10.18 7.45 -20.87
CA PRO A 120 8.90 8.18 -20.95
C PRO A 120 7.90 7.91 -19.82
N ALA A 121 7.99 6.72 -19.22
CA ALA A 121 7.14 6.33 -18.09
C ALA A 121 7.54 6.97 -16.75
N VAL A 122 8.76 7.50 -16.57
CA VAL A 122 9.14 8.11 -15.27
C VAL A 122 8.25 9.33 -14.99
N LEU A 123 7.69 9.37 -13.79
CA LEU A 123 6.91 10.50 -13.29
C LEU A 123 7.71 11.30 -12.26
N MET A 124 8.22 10.61 -11.25
CA MET A 124 8.93 11.17 -10.11
C MET A 124 9.86 10.13 -9.49
N TRP A 125 10.87 10.60 -8.77
CA TRP A 125 11.75 9.78 -7.93
C TRP A 125 11.29 9.85 -6.48
N CYS A 126 11.05 8.71 -5.83
CA CYS A 126 10.78 8.67 -4.40
C CYS A 126 12.00 8.18 -3.63
N LEU A 127 12.67 9.09 -2.93
CA LEU A 127 13.82 8.77 -2.10
C LEU A 127 13.38 8.23 -0.73
N GLY A 128 13.63 6.95 -0.51
CA GLY A 128 13.24 6.21 0.68
C GLY A 128 11.76 5.84 0.74
N ASN A 129 11.43 5.06 1.76
CA ASN A 129 10.06 4.70 2.09
C ASN A 129 9.87 4.74 3.60
N GLU A 130 8.88 5.51 4.08
CA GLU A 130 8.56 5.64 5.51
C GLU A 130 9.79 5.98 6.37
N LEU A 131 10.56 6.97 5.91
CA LEU A 131 11.74 7.42 6.63
C LEU A 131 11.33 8.18 7.88
N ASP A 132 12.06 7.98 8.98
CA ASP A 132 11.96 8.84 10.15
C ASP A 132 12.81 10.09 9.95
N PHE A 133 12.25 11.25 10.28
CA PHE A 133 12.95 12.53 10.25
C PHE A 133 13.10 13.06 11.68
N PRO A 134 14.01 12.50 12.49
CA PRO A 134 14.17 12.86 13.91
C PRO A 134 14.82 14.23 14.11
N TYR A 135 14.42 14.93 15.19
CA TYR A 135 14.94 16.26 15.50
C TYR A 135 16.38 16.27 16.03
N LYS A 136 16.85 15.18 16.67
CA LYS A 136 18.14 15.18 17.40
C LYS A 136 19.32 15.46 16.46
N TRP A 137 20.31 16.22 16.93
CA TRP A 137 21.51 16.56 16.17
C TRP A 137 22.35 15.34 15.78
N THR A 138 22.23 14.24 16.52
CA THR A 138 22.94 12.97 16.25
C THR A 138 22.59 12.36 14.91
N TYR A 139 21.52 12.84 14.26
CA TYR A 139 21.12 12.43 12.91
C TYR A 139 21.57 13.42 11.84
N ALA A 140 22.49 14.36 12.12
CA ALA A 140 22.98 15.32 11.12
C ALA A 140 23.42 14.63 9.82
N ASP A 141 24.21 13.55 9.92
CA ASP A 141 24.70 12.80 8.77
C ASP A 141 23.58 12.19 7.91
N PHE A 142 22.43 11.83 8.52
CA PHE A 142 21.25 11.40 7.77
C PHE A 142 20.72 12.51 6.87
N TYR A 143 20.58 13.72 7.41
CA TYR A 143 20.09 14.88 6.63
C TYR A 143 21.11 15.31 5.58
N ASP A 144 22.40 15.31 5.91
CA ASP A 144 23.46 15.65 4.96
C ASP A 144 23.48 14.66 3.79
N SER A 145 23.42 13.35 4.08
CA SER A 145 23.35 12.31 3.06
C SER A 145 22.06 12.38 2.24
N PHE A 146 20.92 12.64 2.89
CA PHE A 146 19.64 12.80 2.20
C PHE A 146 19.66 13.99 1.24
N ASN A 147 20.24 15.12 1.65
CA ASN A 147 20.41 16.29 0.80
C ASN A 147 21.40 16.05 -0.35
N GLU A 148 22.53 15.39 -0.08
CA GLU A 148 23.48 15.04 -1.13
C GLU A 148 22.85 14.16 -2.22
N LEU A 149 21.96 13.25 -1.82
CA LEU A 149 21.21 12.38 -2.75
C LEU A 149 20.13 13.14 -3.52
N THR A 150 19.38 14.03 -2.88
CA THR A 150 18.37 14.85 -3.56
C THR A 150 19.02 15.82 -4.56
N ASP A 151 20.07 16.53 -4.16
CA ASP A 151 20.89 17.39 -5.03
C ASP A 151 21.45 16.61 -6.23
N MET A 152 21.93 15.38 -5.99
CA MET A 152 22.39 14.49 -7.05
C MET A 152 21.27 14.17 -8.03
N ILE A 153 20.08 13.80 -7.55
CA ILE A 153 18.95 13.47 -8.41
C ILE A 153 18.56 14.68 -9.24
N HIS A 154 18.40 15.87 -8.65
CA HIS A 154 18.04 17.08 -9.39
C HIS A 154 19.09 17.48 -10.45
N ARG A 155 20.38 17.32 -10.13
CA ARG A 155 21.46 17.61 -11.09
C ARG A 155 21.50 16.61 -12.25
N GLU A 156 21.29 15.33 -11.96
CA GLU A 156 21.33 14.27 -12.97
C GLU A 156 20.01 14.16 -13.74
N ASP A 157 18.88 14.54 -13.17
CA ASP A 157 17.56 14.50 -13.78
C ASP A 157 16.76 15.77 -13.44
N PRO A 158 17.00 16.87 -14.16
CA PRO A 158 16.24 18.10 -13.99
C PRO A 158 14.82 18.02 -14.58
N ASP A 159 14.44 16.88 -15.17
CA ASP A 159 13.16 16.67 -15.83
C ASP A 159 12.08 16.10 -14.90
N HIS A 160 12.44 15.59 -13.71
CA HIS A 160 11.50 14.91 -12.81
C HIS A 160 11.62 15.35 -11.35
N PRO A 161 10.50 15.56 -10.64
CA PRO A 161 10.50 15.89 -9.23
C PRO A 161 10.97 14.75 -8.33
N VAL A 162 11.45 15.12 -7.15
CA VAL A 162 11.85 14.24 -6.05
C VAL A 162 10.87 14.36 -4.89
N THR A 163 10.39 13.22 -4.39
CA THR A 163 9.55 13.11 -3.21
C THR A 163 10.17 12.16 -2.20
N THR A 164 9.70 12.19 -0.96
CA THR A 164 9.92 11.11 0.03
C THR A 164 8.61 10.75 0.71
N THR A 165 8.49 9.53 1.27
CA THR A 165 7.30 9.14 2.05
C THR A 165 7.56 9.14 3.54
N ILE A 166 6.58 9.66 4.27
CA ILE A 166 6.49 9.61 5.72
C ILE A 166 5.31 8.70 6.11
N LEU A 167 5.48 7.88 7.14
CA LEU A 167 4.39 7.09 7.70
C LEU A 167 3.42 8.00 8.47
N ASN A 168 2.14 7.96 8.08
CA ASN A 168 1.07 8.81 8.61
C ASN A 168 1.37 10.32 8.49
N PHE A 169 0.43 11.15 8.93
CA PHE A 169 0.69 12.57 9.08
C PHE A 169 1.45 12.84 10.39
N ASN A 170 2.69 13.31 10.29
CA ASN A 170 3.53 13.59 11.45
C ASN A 170 4.09 15.03 11.40
N PRO A 171 3.55 15.97 12.19
CA PRO A 171 3.99 17.37 12.20
C PRO A 171 5.49 17.55 12.47
N LYS A 172 6.10 16.70 13.30
CA LYS A 172 7.53 16.78 13.63
C LYS A 172 8.40 16.41 12.43
N TYR A 173 8.00 15.35 11.71
CA TYR A 173 8.72 14.93 10.51
C TYR A 173 8.53 15.94 9.38
N ILE A 174 7.31 16.46 9.18
CA ILE A 174 7.04 17.52 8.20
C ILE A 174 7.88 18.76 8.49
N MET A 175 7.98 19.18 9.76
CA MET A 175 8.82 20.31 10.16
C MET A 175 10.30 20.08 9.81
N ASN A 176 10.86 18.91 10.15
CA ASN A 176 12.25 18.62 9.84
C ASN A 176 12.51 18.51 8.34
N VAL A 177 11.62 17.86 7.59
CA VAL A 177 11.72 17.79 6.13
C VAL A 177 11.71 19.19 5.52
N ARG A 178 10.79 20.07 5.94
CA ARG A 178 10.70 21.43 5.39
C ARG A 178 11.86 22.34 5.77
N LEU A 179 12.50 22.11 6.92
CA LEU A 179 13.62 22.94 7.38
C LEU A 179 14.99 22.42 6.94
N ARG A 180 15.11 21.12 6.62
CA ARG A 180 16.41 20.44 6.49
C ARG A 180 16.55 19.61 5.23
N CYS A 181 15.49 19.45 4.42
CA CYS A 181 15.52 18.62 3.23
C CYS A 181 15.12 19.40 1.97
N ASP A 182 15.83 19.18 0.85
CA ASP A 182 15.48 19.75 -0.46
C ASP A 182 14.68 18.74 -1.29
N ILE A 183 13.35 18.72 -1.10
CA ILE A 183 12.42 17.89 -1.88
C ILE A 183 11.29 18.73 -2.47
N ASP A 184 10.77 18.29 -3.60
CA ASP A 184 9.71 18.99 -4.32
C ASP A 184 8.32 18.75 -3.71
N VAL A 185 8.10 17.54 -3.20
CA VAL A 185 6.79 17.11 -2.64
C VAL A 185 6.99 16.23 -1.40
N ILE A 186 6.17 16.46 -0.37
CA ILE A 186 6.04 15.53 0.76
C ILE A 186 4.94 14.52 0.43
N SER A 187 5.26 13.24 0.55
CA SER A 187 4.28 12.17 0.38
C SER A 187 4.04 11.42 1.68
N PHE A 188 2.86 10.82 1.78
CA PHE A 188 2.48 10.06 2.96
C PHE A 188 2.02 8.65 2.62
N ASN A 189 2.31 7.72 3.52
CA ASN A 189 1.68 6.41 3.59
C ASN A 189 0.65 6.46 4.72
N ILE A 190 -0.64 6.49 4.39
CA ILE A 190 -1.71 6.67 5.37
C ILE A 190 -2.84 5.67 5.11
N PHE A 191 -3.19 4.93 6.16
CA PHE A 191 -4.24 3.91 6.11
C PHE A 191 -5.39 4.27 7.07
N SER A 192 -5.39 3.72 8.28
CA SER A 192 -6.48 3.87 9.26
C SER A 192 -6.72 5.31 9.73
N THR A 193 -5.74 6.20 9.56
CA THR A 193 -5.78 7.59 10.01
C THR A 193 -6.19 8.60 8.94
N ILE A 194 -6.49 8.16 7.71
CA ILE A 194 -7.03 9.02 6.63
C ILE A 194 -8.21 9.89 7.09
N PRO A 195 -9.20 9.40 7.89
CA PRO A 195 -10.29 10.25 8.38
C PRO A 195 -9.84 11.49 9.17
N LYS A 196 -8.62 11.49 9.73
CA LYS A 196 -8.05 12.60 10.50
C LYS A 196 -7.19 13.55 9.64
N LEU A 197 -6.88 13.18 8.39
CA LEU A 197 -5.90 13.87 7.55
C LEU A 197 -6.27 15.34 7.32
N ARG A 198 -7.54 15.64 6.99
CA ARG A 198 -7.98 17.03 6.75
C ARG A 198 -7.73 17.91 7.97
N GLN A 199 -8.17 17.46 9.16
CA GLN A 199 -7.94 18.20 10.40
C GLN A 199 -6.43 18.40 10.66
N SER A 200 -5.63 17.35 10.47
CA SER A 200 -4.18 17.45 10.70
C SER A 200 -3.48 18.42 9.74
N LEU A 201 -3.96 18.47 8.49
CA LEU A 201 -3.50 19.43 7.48
C LEU A 201 -3.88 20.86 7.83
N ASP A 202 -5.08 21.08 8.35
CA ASP A 202 -5.56 22.40 8.80
C ASP A 202 -4.77 22.88 10.04
N ASP A 203 -4.55 21.98 11.00
CA ASP A 203 -3.79 22.26 12.22
C ASP A 203 -2.33 22.67 11.94
N LEU A 204 -1.74 22.18 10.86
CA LEU A 204 -0.37 22.50 10.43
C LEU A 204 -0.31 23.60 9.35
N ALA A 205 -1.44 24.10 8.87
CA ALA A 205 -1.49 25.03 7.75
C ALA A 205 -0.79 26.36 8.02
N TRP A 206 -0.59 26.74 9.28
CA TRP A 206 0.20 27.94 9.64
C TRP A 206 1.70 27.78 9.37
N PHE A 207 2.20 26.54 9.30
CA PHE A 207 3.61 26.22 9.07
C PHE A 207 3.87 25.70 7.66
N TRP A 208 3.00 24.82 7.15
CA TRP A 208 3.20 24.17 5.86
C TRP A 208 1.92 24.11 5.02
N LYS A 209 1.99 24.68 3.81
CA LYS A 209 0.92 24.67 2.80
C LYS A 209 1.39 24.12 1.44
N GLY A 210 2.48 23.35 1.42
CA GLY A 210 3.03 22.82 0.17
C GLY A 210 2.22 21.65 -0.41
N PRO A 211 2.58 21.20 -1.62
CA PRO A 211 1.92 20.09 -2.29
C PRO A 211 2.15 18.77 -1.57
N TYR A 212 1.19 17.85 -1.69
CA TYR A 212 1.34 16.51 -1.15
C TYR A 212 0.56 15.44 -1.91
N MET A 213 0.92 14.18 -1.67
CA MET A 213 0.24 13.02 -2.21
C MET A 213 0.25 11.85 -1.22
N LEU A 214 -0.63 10.88 -1.45
CA LEU A 214 -0.72 9.66 -0.66
C LEU A 214 -0.14 8.51 -1.47
N LEU A 215 1.11 8.13 -1.24
CA LEU A 215 1.76 7.10 -2.05
C LEU A 215 1.45 5.67 -1.58
N GLU A 216 0.84 5.56 -0.40
CA GLU A 216 0.09 4.37 -0.01
C GLU A 216 -1.18 4.78 0.74
N TRP A 217 -2.29 4.19 0.31
CA TRP A 217 -3.53 4.17 1.07
C TRP A 217 -4.32 2.89 0.77
N GLY A 218 -5.21 2.50 1.65
CA GLY A 218 -6.07 1.36 1.37
C GLY A 218 -6.99 0.99 2.52
N ILE A 219 -7.03 -0.28 2.89
CA ILE A 219 -7.80 -0.80 4.04
C ILE A 219 -7.07 -0.58 5.37
N ASN A 220 -7.64 -1.04 6.49
CA ASN A 220 -6.90 -1.13 7.74
C ASN A 220 -5.92 -2.29 7.70
N GLY A 221 -4.74 -2.09 8.28
CA GLY A 221 -3.75 -3.15 8.38
C GLY A 221 -3.70 -3.84 9.74
N PRO A 222 -2.80 -4.81 9.87
CA PRO A 222 -2.65 -5.65 11.06
C PRO A 222 -1.83 -4.94 12.15
N TRP A 223 -2.35 -3.82 12.66
CA TRP A 223 -1.74 -2.99 13.71
C TRP A 223 -2.78 -2.47 14.71
N GLU A 224 -2.37 -1.56 15.60
CA GLU A 224 -3.21 -0.99 16.66
C GLU A 224 -4.53 -0.42 16.11
N GLY A 225 -5.64 -0.76 16.78
CA GLY A 225 -6.99 -0.42 16.36
C GLY A 225 -7.68 -1.48 15.48
N THR A 226 -6.95 -2.49 15.00
CA THR A 226 -7.54 -3.67 14.35
C THR A 226 -7.92 -4.71 15.41
N GLU A 227 -9.15 -5.21 15.33
CA GLU A 227 -9.67 -6.20 16.27
C GLU A 227 -8.82 -7.48 16.29
N GLN A 228 -8.72 -8.09 17.47
CA GLN A 228 -7.97 -9.32 17.70
C GLN A 228 -8.82 -10.35 18.44
N THR A 229 -8.52 -11.62 18.21
CA THR A 229 -8.96 -12.73 19.06
C THR A 229 -8.30 -12.68 20.43
N ALA A 230 -8.77 -13.50 21.36
CA ALA A 230 -8.22 -13.65 22.71
C ALA A 230 -6.74 -14.07 22.73
N TRP A 231 -6.23 -14.67 21.64
CA TRP A 231 -4.83 -15.05 21.48
C TRP A 231 -4.03 -14.08 20.58
N GLY A 232 -4.55 -12.88 20.33
CA GLY A 232 -3.81 -11.81 19.64
C GLY A 232 -3.74 -11.96 18.12
N ALA A 233 -4.44 -12.91 17.51
CA ALA A 233 -4.56 -12.98 16.06
C ALA A 233 -5.53 -11.91 15.55
N TYR A 234 -5.11 -11.09 14.59
CA TYR A 234 -5.99 -10.06 14.02
C TYR A 234 -7.16 -10.65 13.23
N ILE A 235 -8.32 -10.03 13.33
CA ILE A 235 -9.50 -10.39 12.56
C ILE A 235 -9.42 -9.68 11.21
N GLU A 236 -9.39 -10.46 10.13
CA GLU A 236 -9.27 -9.94 8.78
C GLU A 236 -10.65 -9.76 8.14
N ASP A 237 -10.86 -8.62 7.50
CA ASP A 237 -12.07 -8.35 6.73
C ASP A 237 -12.19 -9.25 5.50
N THR A 238 -13.43 -9.54 5.08
CA THR A 238 -13.66 -10.22 3.81
C THR A 238 -13.26 -9.33 2.64
N SER A 239 -12.90 -9.95 1.50
CA SER A 239 -12.61 -9.20 0.26
C SER A 239 -13.70 -8.18 -0.13
N LYS A 240 -14.98 -8.53 0.05
CA LYS A 240 -16.09 -7.60 -0.12
C LYS A 240 -16.02 -6.43 0.86
N LYS A 241 -15.80 -6.70 2.15
CA LYS A 241 -15.69 -5.63 3.15
C LYS A 241 -14.49 -4.71 2.91
N LYS A 242 -13.41 -5.26 2.35
CA LYS A 242 -12.25 -4.49 1.88
C LYS A 242 -12.64 -3.58 0.72
N ALA A 243 -13.33 -4.08 -0.31
CA ALA A 243 -13.83 -3.28 -1.43
C ALA A 243 -14.74 -2.12 -0.97
N GLU A 244 -15.70 -2.40 -0.08
CA GLU A 244 -16.54 -1.37 0.57
C GLU A 244 -15.70 -0.31 1.31
N THR A 245 -14.62 -0.74 1.95
CA THR A 245 -13.73 0.16 2.69
C THR A 245 -12.92 1.06 1.77
N TYR A 246 -12.42 0.57 0.63
CA TYR A 246 -11.79 1.42 -0.38
C TYR A 246 -12.76 2.51 -0.87
N GLN A 247 -13.98 2.13 -1.28
CA GLN A 247 -14.99 3.08 -1.75
C GLN A 247 -15.37 4.11 -0.69
N ARG A 248 -15.72 3.65 0.52
CA ARG A 248 -16.12 4.50 1.64
C ARG A 248 -15.01 5.49 1.99
N ARG A 249 -13.78 5.01 2.18
CA ARG A 249 -12.64 5.83 2.58
C ARG A 249 -12.29 6.87 1.52
N TYR A 250 -12.31 6.50 0.24
CA TYR A 250 -12.08 7.44 -0.84
C TYR A 250 -13.14 8.53 -0.87
N ARG A 251 -14.42 8.15 -0.87
CA ARG A 251 -15.54 9.09 -0.96
C ARG A 251 -15.64 10.04 0.24
N GLU A 252 -15.45 9.53 1.45
CA GLU A 252 -15.77 10.26 2.67
C GLU A 252 -14.58 11.01 3.26
N HIS A 253 -13.34 10.59 2.94
CA HIS A 253 -12.17 11.06 3.67
C HIS A 253 -10.98 11.47 2.80
N MET A 254 -10.95 11.17 1.50
CA MET A 254 -9.86 11.68 0.65
C MET A 254 -9.99 13.19 0.46
N PRO A 255 -8.88 13.94 0.54
CA PRO A 255 -8.89 15.39 0.40
C PRO A 255 -8.94 15.82 -1.08
N LEU A 256 -9.95 15.36 -1.83
CA LEU A 256 -10.06 15.55 -3.29
C LEU A 256 -10.25 17.02 -3.71
N ASP A 257 -10.79 17.83 -2.81
CA ASP A 257 -11.03 19.27 -2.94
C ASP A 257 -9.84 20.11 -2.45
N ASP A 258 -8.87 19.53 -1.73
CA ASP A 258 -7.71 20.27 -1.25
C ASP A 258 -6.82 20.68 -2.43
N PRO A 259 -6.56 21.99 -2.64
CA PRO A 259 -5.79 22.46 -3.78
C PRO A 259 -4.31 22.05 -3.73
N ARG A 260 -3.83 21.48 -2.63
CA ARG A 260 -2.46 20.94 -2.49
C ARG A 260 -2.35 19.47 -2.86
N PHE A 261 -3.47 18.75 -2.97
CA PHE A 261 -3.47 17.31 -3.16
C PHE A 261 -3.23 16.93 -4.62
N LEU A 262 -2.12 16.22 -4.88
CA LEU A 262 -1.70 15.83 -6.23
C LEU A 262 -2.26 14.47 -6.68
N GLY A 263 -2.76 13.67 -5.73
CA GLY A 263 -3.36 12.37 -5.96
C GLY A 263 -2.86 11.27 -5.02
N ALA A 264 -3.19 10.02 -5.33
CA ALA A 264 -2.92 8.90 -4.44
C ALA A 264 -2.66 7.57 -5.15
N CYS A 265 -1.93 6.68 -4.48
CA CYS A 265 -1.61 5.33 -4.90
C CYS A 265 -2.23 4.28 -3.96
N VAL A 266 -3.17 3.50 -4.47
CA VAL A 266 -3.81 2.42 -3.69
C VAL A 266 -2.82 1.29 -3.41
N PHE A 267 -2.87 0.70 -2.20
CA PHE A 267 -2.01 -0.39 -1.76
C PHE A 267 -2.85 -1.64 -1.39
N TYR A 268 -2.50 -2.86 -1.81
CA TYR A 268 -1.42 -3.26 -2.74
C TYR A 268 -2.02 -3.80 -4.05
N TRP A 269 -1.65 -3.23 -5.19
CA TRP A 269 -2.12 -3.66 -6.50
C TRP A 269 -1.33 -4.86 -7.00
N GLY A 270 -1.65 -6.00 -6.40
CA GLY A 270 -1.05 -7.29 -6.67
C GLY A 270 -1.38 -8.28 -5.55
N CYS A 271 -0.47 -9.23 -5.34
CA CYS A 271 -0.53 -10.20 -4.26
C CYS A 271 0.72 -10.07 -3.37
N LYS A 272 0.53 -9.91 -2.06
CA LYS A 272 1.60 -9.78 -1.07
C LYS A 272 1.29 -10.60 0.18
N GLN A 273 2.28 -11.32 0.69
CA GLN A 273 2.19 -11.87 2.05
C GLN A 273 2.50 -10.76 3.05
N GLU A 274 1.54 -10.45 3.92
CA GLU A 274 1.73 -9.55 5.05
C GLU A 274 0.68 -9.83 6.12
N THR A 275 1.11 -10.45 7.23
CA THR A 275 0.24 -11.14 8.21
C THR A 275 -0.50 -12.34 7.61
N THR A 276 -1.29 -12.15 6.56
CA THR A 276 -1.87 -13.22 5.75
C THR A 276 -1.59 -12.99 4.26
N GLN A 277 -1.77 -14.03 3.46
CA GLN A 277 -1.65 -13.96 2.00
C GLN A 277 -2.78 -13.15 1.34
N THR A 278 -3.85 -12.86 2.06
CA THR A 278 -5.02 -12.13 1.56
C THR A 278 -5.12 -10.71 2.10
N TRP A 279 -4.32 -10.30 3.10
CA TRP A 279 -4.55 -9.07 3.84
C TRP A 279 -4.64 -7.85 2.92
N PHE A 280 -3.55 -7.50 2.24
CA PHE A 280 -3.47 -6.37 1.31
C PHE A 280 -3.59 -6.77 -0.17
N SER A 281 -3.75 -8.06 -0.45
CA SER A 281 -3.78 -8.60 -1.81
C SER A 281 -5.11 -8.29 -2.52
N ILE A 282 -5.05 -7.45 -3.55
CA ILE A 282 -6.18 -7.18 -4.46
C ILE A 282 -6.32 -8.30 -5.50
N PHE A 283 -5.20 -8.94 -5.86
CA PHE A 283 -5.14 -10.09 -6.76
C PHE A 283 -4.70 -11.34 -5.99
N ASP A 284 -5.09 -12.53 -6.46
CA ASP A 284 -4.55 -13.77 -5.93
C ASP A 284 -3.21 -14.14 -6.58
N GLU A 285 -2.60 -15.24 -6.14
CA GLU A 285 -1.31 -15.73 -6.65
C GLU A 285 -1.31 -16.11 -8.14
N ASN A 286 -2.48 -16.30 -8.74
CA ASN A 286 -2.66 -16.63 -10.15
C ASN A 286 -3.08 -15.41 -10.98
N GLY A 287 -3.17 -14.23 -10.35
CA GLY A 287 -3.58 -12.99 -11.01
C GLY A 287 -5.09 -12.80 -11.15
N ASN A 288 -5.90 -13.60 -10.46
CA ASN A 288 -7.34 -13.39 -10.43
C ASN A 288 -7.68 -12.14 -9.61
N ALA A 289 -8.66 -11.36 -10.05
CA ALA A 289 -9.06 -10.10 -9.40
C ALA A 289 -10.13 -10.31 -8.31
N SER A 290 -10.06 -9.50 -7.25
CA SER A 290 -11.15 -9.35 -6.28
C SER A 290 -12.01 -8.11 -6.56
N GLU A 291 -13.14 -8.00 -5.86
CA GLU A 291 -14.07 -6.85 -5.93
C GLU A 291 -13.38 -5.50 -5.63
N ALA A 292 -12.20 -5.51 -5.00
CA ALA A 292 -11.39 -4.30 -4.82
C ALA A 292 -10.91 -3.68 -6.15
N VAL A 293 -10.75 -4.48 -7.21
CA VAL A 293 -10.44 -3.96 -8.56
C VAL A 293 -11.59 -3.11 -9.08
N ASP A 294 -12.84 -3.57 -8.91
CA ASP A 294 -14.02 -2.81 -9.33
C ASP A 294 -14.27 -1.58 -8.44
N ALA A 295 -14.02 -1.70 -7.14
CA ALA A 295 -14.02 -0.52 -6.26
C ALA A 295 -13.10 0.58 -6.78
N MET A 296 -11.89 0.21 -7.23
CA MET A 296 -10.96 1.16 -7.82
C MET A 296 -11.40 1.65 -9.22
N HIS A 297 -11.99 0.78 -10.04
CA HIS A 297 -12.58 1.17 -11.31
C HIS A 297 -13.64 2.25 -11.14
N GLN A 298 -14.56 2.06 -10.19
CA GLN A 298 -15.60 3.03 -9.88
C GLN A 298 -15.04 4.34 -9.34
N ILE A 299 -14.04 4.27 -8.45
CA ILE A 299 -13.34 5.46 -7.93
C ILE A 299 -12.70 6.27 -9.06
N TRP A 300 -12.00 5.64 -9.99
CA TRP A 300 -11.21 6.34 -11.00
C TRP A 300 -12.02 6.79 -12.21
N THR A 301 -13.06 6.05 -12.59
CA THR A 301 -13.88 6.34 -13.78
C THR A 301 -15.21 7.02 -13.45
N GLY A 302 -15.66 6.94 -12.20
CA GLY A 302 -16.98 7.39 -11.76
C GLY A 302 -18.12 6.46 -12.20
N LYS A 303 -17.83 5.29 -12.76
CA LYS A 303 -18.81 4.35 -13.32
C LYS A 303 -18.60 2.95 -12.74
N PRO A 304 -19.68 2.20 -12.44
CA PRO A 304 -19.54 0.79 -12.07
C PRO A 304 -19.03 -0.03 -13.27
N SER A 305 -18.25 -1.08 -13.02
CA SER A 305 -17.94 -2.07 -14.04
C SER A 305 -19.09 -3.05 -14.25
N ASN A 306 -19.10 -3.74 -15.39
CA ASN A 306 -20.00 -4.88 -15.64
C ASN A 306 -19.40 -6.21 -15.16
N VAL A 307 -18.22 -6.18 -14.53
CA VAL A 307 -17.56 -7.38 -14.01
C VAL A 307 -18.26 -7.84 -12.73
N ALA A 308 -18.69 -9.09 -12.72
CA ALA A 308 -19.24 -9.73 -11.53
C ALA A 308 -18.11 -10.33 -10.68
N TYR A 309 -18.30 -10.33 -9.36
CA TYR A 309 -17.41 -10.97 -8.39
C TYR A 309 -18.22 -11.94 -7.51
N PRO A 310 -17.60 -12.97 -6.93
CA PRO A 310 -18.29 -13.87 -6.02
C PRO A 310 -18.85 -13.13 -4.79
N GLY A 311 -20.14 -13.30 -4.53
CA GLY A 311 -20.81 -12.63 -3.44
C GLY A 311 -20.55 -13.29 -2.10
N LEU A 312 -19.51 -12.88 -1.39
CA LEU A 312 -19.15 -13.43 -0.09
C LEU A 312 -19.54 -12.45 1.03
N ASN A 313 -20.32 -12.90 2.01
CA ASN A 313 -20.62 -12.12 3.21
C ASN A 313 -19.55 -12.33 4.28
N TYR A 314 -19.46 -13.55 4.81
CA TYR A 314 -18.55 -13.94 5.89
C TYR A 314 -18.39 -15.46 5.92
N MET A 315 -17.52 -15.95 6.81
CA MET A 315 -17.30 -17.37 7.02
C MET A 315 -17.49 -17.73 8.49
N LEU A 316 -18.06 -18.90 8.74
CA LEU A 316 -18.26 -19.47 10.07
C LEU A 316 -17.42 -20.73 10.23
N VAL A 317 -16.97 -21.00 11.46
CA VAL A 317 -16.39 -22.29 11.88
C VAL A 317 -17.22 -22.81 13.06
N ASN A 318 -17.81 -23.99 12.91
CA ASN A 318 -18.79 -24.55 13.86
C ASN A 318 -19.88 -23.52 14.25
N SER A 319 -20.45 -22.85 13.24
CA SER A 319 -21.48 -21.82 13.36
C SER A 319 -21.06 -20.56 14.13
N LYS A 320 -19.75 -20.35 14.33
CA LYS A 320 -19.17 -19.19 15.03
C LYS A 320 -18.33 -18.34 14.10
N GLY A 321 -18.36 -17.03 14.29
CA GLY A 321 -17.52 -16.08 13.57
C GLY A 321 -16.17 -15.85 14.26
N ALA A 322 -15.26 -15.14 13.59
CA ALA A 322 -13.92 -14.85 14.12
C ALA A 322 -13.89 -14.16 15.50
N ARG A 323 -14.95 -13.41 15.85
CA ARG A 323 -15.08 -12.70 17.13
C ARG A 323 -15.42 -13.61 18.32
N ASP A 324 -15.84 -14.84 18.05
CA ASP A 324 -16.33 -15.75 19.08
C ASP A 324 -15.21 -16.56 19.77
N ASN A 325 -13.93 -16.27 19.48
CA ASN A 325 -12.75 -16.92 20.06
C ASN A 325 -12.85 -18.45 20.02
N ILE A 326 -12.87 -18.99 18.79
CA ILE A 326 -13.19 -20.40 18.53
C ILE A 326 -12.08 -21.32 19.07
N LEU A 327 -12.44 -22.18 20.03
CA LEU A 327 -11.57 -23.22 20.59
C LEU A 327 -12.03 -24.60 20.10
N LEU A 328 -11.09 -25.42 19.62
CA LEU A 328 -11.31 -26.79 19.17
C LEU A 328 -10.40 -27.76 19.94
N ASN A 329 -10.86 -28.99 20.15
CA ASN A 329 -10.01 -30.04 20.71
C ASN A 329 -9.12 -30.65 19.60
N PRO A 330 -7.91 -31.13 19.92
CA PRO A 330 -7.06 -31.85 18.99
C PRO A 330 -7.79 -33.00 18.29
N SER A 331 -7.62 -33.11 16.98
CA SER A 331 -8.26 -34.15 16.14
C SER A 331 -9.79 -34.18 16.15
N ALA A 332 -10.48 -33.17 16.72
CA ALA A 332 -11.92 -33.09 16.68
C ALA A 332 -12.43 -32.80 15.26
N ALA A 333 -13.58 -33.36 14.91
CA ALA A 333 -14.29 -32.98 13.69
C ALA A 333 -14.81 -31.54 13.83
N ALA A 334 -14.63 -30.75 12.78
CA ALA A 334 -15.08 -29.37 12.67
C ALA A 334 -15.64 -29.11 11.27
N SER A 335 -16.37 -28.01 11.14
CA SER A 335 -16.94 -27.56 9.87
C SER A 335 -16.71 -26.08 9.68
N ALA A 336 -16.47 -25.68 8.43
CA ALA A 336 -16.48 -24.30 7.98
C ALA A 336 -17.57 -24.09 6.94
N GLU A 337 -18.17 -22.91 6.92
CA GLU A 337 -19.22 -22.53 5.98
C GLU A 337 -18.98 -21.10 5.49
N VAL A 338 -18.89 -20.91 4.17
CA VAL A 338 -18.95 -19.58 3.57
C VAL A 338 -20.41 -19.18 3.40
N VAL A 339 -20.80 -18.05 3.97
CA VAL A 339 -22.13 -17.48 3.75
C VAL A 339 -22.06 -16.56 2.54
N LEU A 340 -22.80 -16.95 1.49
CA LEU A 340 -22.84 -16.26 0.20
C LEU A 340 -24.00 -15.25 0.15
N LEU A 341 -23.88 -14.25 -0.71
CA LEU A 341 -24.95 -13.32 -1.04
C LEU A 341 -25.98 -14.01 -1.91
N LYS A 342 -27.26 -13.84 -1.54
CA LYS A 342 -28.39 -14.39 -2.28
C LYS A 342 -28.38 -13.88 -3.73
N GLY A 343 -28.41 -14.80 -4.70
CA GLY A 343 -28.50 -14.48 -6.12
C GLY A 343 -27.15 -14.21 -6.82
N GLN A 344 -26.02 -14.44 -6.15
CA GLN A 344 -24.70 -14.46 -6.77
C GLN A 344 -24.15 -15.90 -6.82
N ASP A 345 -24.86 -16.74 -7.58
CA ASP A 345 -24.73 -18.21 -7.54
C ASP A 345 -23.71 -18.76 -8.55
N SER A 346 -23.03 -17.91 -9.32
CA SER A 346 -22.06 -18.33 -10.34
C SER A 346 -20.70 -18.70 -9.74
N ILE A 347 -20.69 -19.61 -8.77
CA ILE A 347 -19.49 -20.13 -8.12
C ILE A 347 -19.01 -21.36 -8.86
N ARG A 348 -17.77 -21.28 -9.34
CA ARG A 348 -17.07 -22.37 -10.01
C ARG A 348 -16.44 -23.32 -9.01
N ALA A 349 -15.76 -22.77 -8.00
CA ALA A 349 -15.01 -23.54 -7.02
C ALA A 349 -14.82 -22.77 -5.73
N ILE A 350 -14.60 -23.50 -4.64
CA ILE A 350 -14.12 -22.96 -3.37
C ILE A 350 -12.83 -23.69 -3.00
N ARG A 351 -11.78 -22.91 -2.74
CA ARG A 351 -10.51 -23.40 -2.25
C ARG A 351 -10.42 -23.15 -0.75
N TRP A 352 -10.21 -24.22 0.00
CA TRP A 352 -10.05 -24.22 1.44
C TRP A 352 -8.60 -24.47 1.80
N GLN A 353 -8.05 -23.66 2.71
CA GLN A 353 -6.69 -23.86 3.21
C GLN A 353 -6.63 -23.64 4.71
N ILE A 354 -5.89 -24.48 5.42
CA ILE A 354 -5.63 -24.31 6.86
C ILE A 354 -4.14 -24.05 7.04
N PHE A 355 -3.81 -22.99 7.76
CA PHE A 355 -2.44 -22.63 8.13
C PHE A 355 -2.32 -22.59 9.66
N ARG A 356 -1.10 -22.72 10.17
CA ARG A 356 -0.79 -22.15 11.49
C ARG A 356 -0.99 -20.64 11.43
N GLU A 357 -1.41 -20.04 12.54
CA GLU A 357 -1.41 -18.58 12.63
C GLU A 357 0.03 -18.06 12.56
N ASP A 358 0.26 -17.01 11.76
CA ASP A 358 1.56 -16.36 11.70
C ASP A 358 1.65 -15.26 12.76
N TRP A 359 2.34 -15.58 13.85
CA TRP A 359 2.66 -14.63 14.92
C TRP A 359 4.08 -14.06 14.81
N TYR A 360 4.83 -14.42 13.77
CA TYR A 360 6.20 -13.95 13.65
C TYR A 360 6.23 -12.45 13.40
N ARG A 361 6.96 -11.73 14.25
CA ARG A 361 7.24 -10.30 14.11
C ARG A 361 8.72 -10.03 14.38
N GLU A 362 9.31 -9.20 13.55
CA GLU A 362 10.65 -8.67 13.73
C GLU A 362 10.58 -7.14 13.75
N ASN A 363 11.10 -6.49 14.79
CA ASN A 363 11.01 -5.03 14.97
C ASN A 363 9.58 -4.47 14.81
N GLN A 364 8.59 -5.19 15.33
CA GLN A 364 7.14 -4.90 15.21
C GLN A 364 6.56 -5.00 13.78
N ILE A 365 7.36 -5.44 12.80
CA ILE A 365 6.92 -5.69 11.43
C ILE A 365 6.41 -7.13 11.32
N ASN A 366 5.25 -7.32 10.70
CA ASN A 366 4.69 -8.65 10.48
C ASN A 366 5.51 -9.42 9.44
N SER A 367 5.55 -10.75 9.59
CA SER A 367 6.14 -11.66 8.62
C SER A 367 5.67 -11.40 7.18
N THR A 368 6.64 -11.26 6.28
CA THR A 368 6.43 -11.29 4.82
C THR A 368 6.66 -12.68 4.23
N ARG A 369 7.01 -13.66 5.06
CA ARG A 369 7.22 -15.05 4.64
C ARG A 369 5.90 -15.80 4.71
N ARG A 370 5.46 -16.35 3.58
CA ARG A 370 4.24 -17.15 3.53
C ARG A 370 4.47 -18.53 4.15
N LEU A 371 3.58 -18.92 5.06
CA LEU A 371 3.56 -20.27 5.63
C LEU A 371 3.06 -21.30 4.62
N THR A 372 3.50 -22.54 4.75
CA THR A 372 2.94 -23.66 4.00
C THR A 372 1.60 -24.08 4.61
N PRO A 373 0.54 -24.28 3.83
CA PRO A 373 -0.72 -24.78 4.37
C PRO A 373 -0.56 -26.20 4.91
N LEU A 374 -1.19 -26.48 6.05
CA LEU A 374 -1.32 -27.82 6.63
C LEU A 374 -2.32 -28.67 5.85
N LEU A 375 -3.32 -28.02 5.26
CA LEU A 375 -4.34 -28.64 4.43
C LEU A 375 -4.67 -27.70 3.28
N THR A 376 -4.81 -28.25 2.08
CA THR A 376 -5.40 -27.57 0.93
C THR A 376 -6.42 -28.51 0.31
N MET A 377 -7.65 -28.03 0.14
CA MET A 377 -8.72 -28.75 -0.54
C MET A 377 -9.39 -27.81 -1.52
N ALA A 378 -9.68 -28.30 -2.72
CA ALA A 378 -10.49 -27.56 -3.69
C ALA A 378 -11.77 -28.36 -3.93
N SER A 379 -12.92 -27.75 -3.70
CA SER A 379 -14.22 -28.32 -4.06
C SER A 379 -14.70 -27.65 -5.34
N SER A 380 -15.00 -28.46 -6.37
CA SER A 380 -15.74 -27.99 -7.54
C SER A 380 -17.22 -27.79 -7.16
N GLY A 381 -17.83 -26.76 -7.74
CA GLY A 381 -19.24 -26.42 -7.50
C GLY A 381 -19.46 -25.48 -6.32
N ASN A 382 -20.72 -25.36 -5.93
CA ASN A 382 -21.23 -24.31 -5.05
C ASN A 382 -21.44 -24.75 -3.60
N ASN A 383 -20.98 -25.94 -3.19
CA ASN A 383 -21.14 -26.38 -1.80
C ASN A 383 -20.34 -25.45 -0.87
N PRO A 384 -21.00 -24.62 -0.05
CA PRO A 384 -20.31 -23.62 0.76
C PRO A 384 -19.68 -24.23 2.02
N ARG A 385 -19.87 -25.52 2.26
CA ARG A 385 -19.45 -26.20 3.49
C ARG A 385 -18.23 -27.08 3.28
N PHE A 386 -17.37 -27.07 4.27
CA PHE A 386 -16.17 -27.90 4.32
C PHE A 386 -16.01 -28.52 5.70
N SER A 387 -16.00 -29.85 5.76
CA SER A 387 -15.69 -30.60 6.97
C SER A 387 -14.19 -30.88 7.05
N PHE A 388 -13.60 -30.68 8.22
CA PHE A 388 -12.18 -30.91 8.46
C PHE A 388 -11.93 -31.46 9.85
N THR A 389 -10.75 -32.04 10.04
CA THR A 389 -10.27 -32.47 11.34
C THR A 389 -9.34 -31.40 11.88
N ALA A 390 -9.59 -30.92 13.10
CA ALA A 390 -8.73 -29.95 13.77
C ALA A 390 -7.29 -30.49 13.88
N PRO A 391 -6.25 -29.65 13.68
CA PRO A 391 -4.86 -30.06 13.84
C PRO A 391 -4.58 -30.77 15.17
N LYS A 392 -3.64 -31.73 15.17
CA LYS A 392 -3.28 -32.49 16.38
C LYS A 392 -2.51 -31.67 17.40
N GLN A 393 -1.71 -30.72 16.93
CA GLN A 393 -0.86 -29.93 17.80
C GLN A 393 -1.65 -28.74 18.36
N GLU A 394 -1.51 -28.50 19.65
CA GLU A 394 -2.01 -27.29 20.30
C GLU A 394 -1.44 -26.03 19.65
N GLY A 395 -2.26 -24.98 19.58
CA GLY A 395 -1.84 -23.68 19.09
C GLY A 395 -2.88 -22.98 18.21
N PRO A 396 -2.54 -21.78 17.71
CA PRO A 396 -3.40 -21.00 16.85
C PRO A 396 -3.33 -21.45 15.38
N TYR A 397 -4.47 -21.37 14.70
CA TYR A 397 -4.61 -21.73 13.30
C TYR A 397 -5.58 -20.77 12.62
N ARG A 398 -5.55 -20.78 11.29
CA ARG A 398 -6.49 -20.03 10.47
C ARG A 398 -6.94 -20.86 9.30
N ILE A 399 -8.24 -20.93 9.11
CA ILE A 399 -8.84 -21.48 7.89
C ILE A 399 -9.17 -20.32 6.95
N PHE A 400 -8.88 -20.50 5.66
CA PHE A 400 -9.18 -19.59 4.58
C PHE A 400 -10.13 -20.27 3.60
N ALA A 401 -11.06 -19.49 3.07
CA ALA A 401 -11.88 -19.83 1.93
C ALA A 401 -11.68 -18.80 0.81
N THR A 402 -11.31 -19.28 -0.37
CA THR A 402 -11.26 -18.49 -1.60
C THR A 402 -12.31 -19.02 -2.55
N VAL A 403 -13.34 -18.22 -2.80
CA VAL A 403 -14.45 -18.52 -3.71
C VAL A 403 -14.10 -17.97 -5.07
N TYR A 404 -14.24 -18.77 -6.12
CA TYR A 404 -13.98 -18.38 -7.51
C TYR A 404 -15.24 -18.45 -8.33
N ASP A 405 -15.47 -17.46 -9.20
CA ASP A 405 -16.51 -17.54 -10.23
C ASP A 405 -15.99 -18.21 -11.51
N ASN A 406 -16.84 -18.23 -12.54
CA ASN A 406 -16.52 -18.78 -13.86
C ASN A 406 -15.60 -17.87 -14.69
N ALA A 407 -15.54 -16.58 -14.41
CA ALA A 407 -14.65 -15.63 -15.07
C ALA A 407 -13.22 -15.67 -14.48
N GLY A 408 -13.05 -16.31 -13.31
CA GLY A 408 -11.80 -16.41 -12.59
C GLY A 408 -11.70 -15.44 -11.42
N ASN A 409 -12.61 -14.46 -11.29
CA ASN A 409 -12.59 -13.51 -10.17
C ASN A 409 -12.80 -14.24 -8.85
N PHE A 410 -12.25 -13.67 -7.78
CA PHE A 410 -12.26 -14.29 -6.47
C PHE A 410 -12.85 -13.40 -5.38
N ALA A 411 -13.38 -14.05 -4.36
CA ALA A 411 -13.64 -13.47 -3.06
C ALA A 411 -12.99 -14.32 -1.97
N SER A 412 -12.44 -13.68 -0.95
CA SER A 412 -11.79 -14.34 0.19
C SER A 412 -12.43 -13.99 1.52
N SER A 413 -12.37 -14.97 2.43
CA SER A 413 -12.65 -14.84 3.86
C SER A 413 -11.79 -15.82 4.64
N ASN A 414 -11.54 -15.53 5.90
CA ASN A 414 -10.82 -16.42 6.78
C ASN A 414 -11.30 -16.25 8.23
N THR A 415 -11.08 -17.29 9.03
CA THR A 415 -11.48 -17.33 10.44
C THR A 415 -10.34 -17.97 11.25
N PRO A 416 -9.78 -17.24 12.23
CA PRO A 416 -8.83 -17.82 13.17
C PRO A 416 -9.56 -18.73 14.17
N PHE A 417 -8.88 -19.78 14.60
CA PHE A 417 -9.30 -20.67 15.69
C PHE A 417 -8.09 -21.16 16.47
N TYR A 418 -8.30 -21.66 17.68
CA TYR A 418 -7.24 -22.22 18.52
C TYR A 418 -7.53 -23.68 18.80
N VAL A 419 -6.52 -24.54 18.67
CA VAL A 419 -6.60 -25.93 19.17
C VAL A 419 -6.02 -25.95 20.57
N VAL A 420 -6.79 -26.46 21.55
CA VAL A 420 -6.38 -26.54 22.96
C VAL A 420 -6.50 -27.97 23.45
N SER A 421 -5.41 -28.51 24.00
CA SER A 421 -5.44 -29.85 24.58
C SER A 421 -6.33 -29.86 25.83
N PRO A 422 -7.06 -30.96 26.09
CA PRO A 422 -7.71 -31.14 27.38
C PRO A 422 -6.65 -31.07 28.50
N PRO A 423 -6.98 -30.46 29.66
CA PRO A 423 -6.07 -30.36 30.80
C PRO A 423 -5.67 -31.72 31.38
#